data_AF-A0A7C6ARL2-F1
#
_entry.id   AF-A0A7C6ARL2-F1
#
_cell.length_a   1.000
_cell.length_b   1.000
_cell.length_c   1.000
_cell.angle_alpha   90.00
_cell.angle_beta   90.00
_cell.angle_gamma   90.00
#
_symmetry.space_group_name_H-M   'P 1'
#
loop_
_entity.id
_entity.type
_entity.pdbx_description
1 polymer ?
#
loop_
_entity_poly.entity_id
_entity_poly.type
_entity_poly.pdbx_seq_one_letter_code
_entity_poly.pdbx_strand_id
1 'polypeptide(L)'
;MWSFRRGDWYDADPCSDYRSEPAWYAPDLIRAILSAKVKHEIACRTFSHIDCSDQRCPSEVMDAELAECRRLALRWGIELRSFVFPRNFVGNLASLRKYGFTAYRWHGRHQLGMPQRDEHGLWRIPGGVYWEKLEGWSTAAWVRALRRCIDRALETGTTLHLWFHPSCERVNVEEVFPATLEYAALHRDRLQILTMRDLVRAMENGEEAPSRGRRASARRSARLAQDPQ
;
A
#
# COMPACT_ATOMS: atom_id res chain seq x y z
N MET A 1 0.59 -16.35 -13.39
CA MET A 1 1.37 -17.60 -13.34
C MET A 1 2.70 -17.35 -14.03
N TRP A 2 3.80 -17.58 -13.32
CA TRP A 2 5.11 -17.73 -13.97
C TRP A 2 5.07 -19.04 -14.77
N SER A 3 5.47 -18.99 -16.02
CA SER A 3 5.50 -20.13 -16.93
C SER A 3 6.77 -20.01 -17.75
N PHE A 4 7.71 -20.91 -17.52
CA PHE A 4 9.00 -20.91 -18.20
C PHE A 4 8.96 -21.97 -19.29
N ARG A 5 9.26 -21.56 -20.52
CA ARG A 5 9.34 -22.50 -21.66
C ARG A 5 10.66 -23.29 -21.65
N ARG A 6 11.67 -22.78 -20.95
CA ARG A 6 12.99 -23.37 -20.71
C ARG A 6 13.58 -22.66 -19.48
N GLY A 7 14.43 -23.35 -18.72
CA GLY A 7 15.12 -22.74 -17.59
C GLY A 7 14.27 -22.61 -16.33
N ASP A 8 14.77 -21.89 -15.34
CA ASP A 8 14.00 -21.48 -14.18
C ASP A 8 13.98 -19.95 -13.99
N TRP A 9 13.39 -19.50 -12.88
CA TRP A 9 13.21 -18.08 -12.56
C TRP A 9 14.53 -17.33 -12.35
N TYR A 10 15.57 -18.03 -11.91
CA TYR A 10 16.89 -17.48 -11.56
C TYR A 10 17.87 -17.49 -12.73
N ASP A 11 17.54 -18.09 -13.87
CA ASP A 11 18.42 -18.17 -15.05
C ASP A 11 18.96 -16.82 -15.52
N ALA A 12 18.21 -15.75 -15.29
CA ALA A 12 18.60 -14.39 -15.67
C ALA A 12 19.32 -13.61 -14.57
N ASP A 13 19.37 -14.12 -13.33
CA ASP A 13 20.08 -13.46 -12.23
C ASP A 13 21.59 -13.51 -12.50
N PRO A 14 22.27 -12.35 -12.63
CA PRO A 14 23.70 -12.34 -12.91
C PRO A 14 24.54 -12.86 -11.72
N CYS A 15 23.94 -13.11 -10.55
CA CYS A 15 24.60 -13.64 -9.36
C CYS A 15 25.82 -12.79 -8.95
N SER A 16 25.70 -11.47 -9.06
CA SER A 16 26.80 -10.52 -8.89
C SER A 16 26.44 -9.40 -7.90
N ASP A 17 26.86 -8.16 -8.18
CA ASP A 17 26.58 -7.01 -7.32
C ASP A 17 26.31 -5.72 -8.11
N TYR A 18 25.91 -4.67 -7.40
CA TYR A 18 25.56 -3.37 -7.99
C TYR A 18 26.72 -2.63 -8.68
N ARG A 19 27.97 -3.05 -8.49
CA ARG A 19 29.14 -2.47 -9.18
C ARG A 19 29.35 -3.15 -10.51
N SER A 20 29.18 -4.47 -10.56
CA SER A 20 29.31 -5.25 -11.80
C SER A 20 28.07 -5.16 -12.68
N GLU A 21 26.87 -5.22 -12.09
CA GLU A 21 25.58 -5.25 -12.78
C GLU A 21 24.61 -4.21 -12.20
N PRO A 22 24.90 -2.90 -12.36
CA PRO A 22 24.13 -1.83 -11.74
C PRO A 22 22.66 -1.76 -12.20
N ALA A 23 22.32 -2.36 -13.34
CA ALA A 23 20.93 -2.45 -13.81
C ALA A 23 20.06 -3.41 -12.98
N TRP A 24 20.68 -4.35 -12.26
CA TRP A 24 20.00 -5.38 -11.47
C TRP A 24 19.86 -5.03 -9.99
N TYR A 25 20.75 -4.19 -9.46
CA TYR A 25 20.84 -3.92 -8.04
C TYR A 25 20.87 -2.41 -7.76
N ALA A 26 20.01 -1.94 -6.86
CA ALA A 26 19.88 -0.51 -6.51
C ALA A 26 20.05 -0.23 -4.99
N PRO A 27 21.19 -0.58 -4.35
CA PRO A 27 21.41 -0.31 -2.94
C PRO A 27 21.58 1.19 -2.63
N ASP A 28 21.96 1.99 -3.60
CA ASP A 28 21.96 3.46 -3.56
C ASP A 28 20.56 4.04 -3.40
N LEU A 29 19.55 3.47 -4.08
CA LEU A 29 18.15 3.85 -3.91
C LEU A 29 17.67 3.56 -2.47
N ILE A 30 18.05 2.41 -1.91
CA ILE A 30 17.75 2.09 -0.51
C ILE A 30 18.40 3.10 0.44
N ARG A 31 19.67 3.47 0.21
CA ARG A 31 20.34 4.54 0.98
C ARG A 31 19.58 5.87 0.88
N ALA A 32 19.15 6.26 -0.32
CA ALA A 32 18.41 7.51 -0.53
C ALA A 32 17.07 7.52 0.21
N ILE A 33 16.35 6.40 0.22
CA ILE A 33 15.10 6.26 0.98
C ILE A 33 15.36 6.40 2.48
N LEU A 34 16.42 5.77 3.00
CA LEU A 34 16.77 5.81 4.42
C LEU A 34 17.28 7.18 4.88
N SER A 35 17.95 7.94 4.00
CA SER A 35 18.48 9.27 4.32
C SER A 35 17.48 10.41 4.11
N ALA A 36 16.31 10.13 3.53
CA ALA A 36 15.29 11.13 3.29
C ALA A 36 14.80 11.78 4.60
N LYS A 37 14.46 13.08 4.53
CA LYS A 37 13.87 13.82 5.65
C LYS A 37 12.55 13.18 6.12
N VAL A 38 11.79 12.62 5.18
CA VAL A 38 10.59 11.85 5.47
C VAL A 38 11.00 10.45 5.89
N LYS A 39 10.47 9.99 7.03
CA LYS A 39 10.72 8.64 7.53
C LYS A 39 9.92 7.63 6.73
N HIS A 40 10.49 7.16 5.62
CA HIS A 40 9.87 6.12 4.81
C HIS A 40 9.92 4.76 5.49
N GLU A 41 8.90 3.94 5.24
CA GLU A 41 8.92 2.52 5.58
C GLU A 41 9.49 1.71 4.42
N ILE A 42 10.33 0.73 4.74
CA ILE A 42 10.72 -0.34 3.80
C ILE A 42 9.94 -1.61 4.19
N ALA A 43 9.08 -2.05 3.27
CA ALA A 43 8.25 -3.25 3.38
C ALA A 43 8.90 -4.44 2.67
N CYS A 44 8.42 -5.66 2.93
CA CYS A 44 8.90 -6.87 2.25
C CYS A 44 8.03 -7.21 1.03
N ARG A 45 8.67 -7.69 -0.04
CA ARG A 45 8.03 -8.17 -1.28
C ARG A 45 8.67 -9.48 -1.77
N THR A 46 8.97 -10.37 -0.81
CA THR A 46 9.83 -11.56 -0.94
C THR A 46 11.24 -11.25 -1.46
N PHE A 47 12.09 -12.28 -1.51
CA PHE A 47 13.47 -12.15 -1.96
C PHE A 47 13.55 -12.21 -3.49
N SER A 48 12.82 -13.16 -4.08
CA SER A 48 12.85 -13.44 -5.52
C SER A 48 11.51 -13.19 -6.22
N HIS A 49 10.56 -12.47 -5.63
CA HIS A 49 9.28 -12.12 -6.27
C HIS A 49 8.43 -13.34 -6.75
N ILE A 50 8.32 -14.36 -5.88
CA ILE A 50 7.60 -15.62 -6.13
C ILE A 50 6.06 -15.50 -6.06
N ASP A 51 5.36 -16.50 -6.61
CA ASP A 51 3.93 -16.71 -6.36
C ASP A 51 3.74 -17.27 -4.95
N CYS A 52 3.20 -16.49 -4.01
CA CYS A 52 3.10 -16.90 -2.60
C CYS A 52 1.84 -17.72 -2.28
N SER A 53 1.01 -18.08 -3.27
CA SER A 53 -0.22 -18.82 -3.03
C SER A 53 0.07 -20.21 -2.46
N ASP A 54 -0.74 -20.67 -1.51
CA ASP A 54 -0.51 -21.96 -0.80
C ASP A 54 -0.49 -23.16 -1.76
N GLN A 55 -1.17 -23.06 -2.90
CA GLN A 55 -1.20 -24.10 -3.94
C GLN A 55 0.14 -24.27 -4.67
N ARG A 56 1.02 -23.26 -4.64
CA ARG A 56 2.22 -23.17 -5.48
C ARG A 56 3.49 -22.91 -4.69
N CYS A 57 3.35 -22.37 -3.48
CA CYS A 57 4.44 -22.09 -2.58
C CYS A 57 4.23 -22.87 -1.29
N PRO A 58 4.95 -23.99 -1.13
CA PRO A 58 5.08 -24.65 0.16
C PRO A 58 5.65 -23.68 1.20
N SER A 59 5.22 -23.83 2.45
CA SER A 59 5.61 -22.94 3.54
C SER A 59 7.12 -22.87 3.76
N GLU A 60 7.85 -23.93 3.46
CA GLU A 60 9.30 -24.01 3.53
C GLU A 60 9.97 -23.06 2.54
N VAL A 61 9.40 -22.92 1.33
CA VAL A 61 9.88 -21.99 0.31
C VAL A 61 9.59 -20.56 0.76
N MET A 62 8.38 -20.28 1.25
CA MET A 62 8.05 -18.95 1.77
C MET A 62 8.94 -18.58 2.95
N ASP A 63 9.17 -19.51 3.88
CA ASP A 63 10.02 -19.31 5.03
C ASP A 63 11.47 -19.01 4.63
N ALA A 64 12.00 -19.68 3.60
CA ALA A 64 13.33 -19.39 3.06
C ALA A 64 13.41 -17.97 2.45
N GLU A 65 12.40 -17.56 1.67
CA GLU A 65 12.30 -16.21 1.11
C GLU A 65 12.28 -15.14 2.22
N LEU A 66 11.46 -15.35 3.25
CA LEU A 66 11.32 -14.41 4.37
C LEU A 66 12.58 -14.38 5.25
N ALA A 67 13.23 -15.53 5.46
CA ALA A 67 14.50 -15.61 6.20
C ALA A 67 15.59 -14.79 5.51
N GLU A 68 15.71 -14.91 4.19
CA GLU A 68 16.70 -14.16 3.43
C GLU A 68 16.39 -12.65 3.42
N CYS A 69 15.14 -12.26 3.19
CA CYS A 69 14.73 -10.86 3.33
C CYS A 69 15.08 -10.27 4.71
N ARG A 70 14.78 -11.01 5.79
CA ARG A 70 15.10 -10.58 7.16
C ARG A 70 16.60 -10.44 7.36
N ARG A 71 17.39 -11.43 6.92
CA ARG A 71 18.86 -11.41 7.01
C ARG A 71 19.43 -10.19 6.31
N LEU A 72 18.96 -9.89 5.09
CA LEU A 72 19.39 -8.74 4.31
C LEU A 72 18.98 -7.43 4.99
N ALA A 73 17.73 -7.30 5.43
CA ALA A 73 17.20 -6.10 6.09
C ALA A 73 17.94 -5.77 7.40
N LEU A 74 18.31 -6.78 8.19
CA LEU A 74 19.09 -6.60 9.42
C LEU A 74 20.45 -5.93 9.17
N ARG A 75 21.11 -6.20 8.04
CA ARG A 75 22.38 -5.53 7.68
C ARG A 75 22.23 -4.02 7.47
N TRP A 76 21.00 -3.58 7.21
CA TRP A 76 20.64 -2.18 7.02
C TRP A 76 19.94 -1.58 8.25
N GLY A 77 19.82 -2.33 9.34
CA GLY A 77 19.05 -1.91 10.52
C GLY A 77 17.55 -1.77 10.25
N ILE A 78 17.05 -2.42 9.19
CA ILE A 78 15.64 -2.36 8.80
C ILE A 78 14.89 -3.52 9.44
N GLU A 79 13.78 -3.19 10.08
CA GLU A 79 12.82 -4.17 10.53
C GLU A 79 11.64 -4.26 9.56
N LEU A 80 11.36 -5.44 9.02
CA LEU A 80 10.26 -5.68 8.09
C LEU A 80 8.98 -6.02 8.86
N ARG A 81 7.96 -5.15 8.78
CA ARG A 81 6.68 -5.31 9.49
C ARG A 81 5.46 -5.37 8.57
N SER A 82 5.56 -4.78 7.38
CA SER A 82 4.52 -4.81 6.36
C SER A 82 4.96 -5.62 5.14
N PHE A 83 3.99 -6.23 4.47
CA PHE A 83 4.23 -7.13 3.34
C PHE A 83 3.36 -6.77 2.12
N VAL A 84 3.92 -6.89 0.92
CA VAL A 84 3.19 -6.74 -0.35
C VAL A 84 3.43 -7.97 -1.21
N PHE A 85 2.37 -8.70 -1.53
CA PHE A 85 2.48 -9.92 -2.33
C PHE A 85 2.91 -9.65 -3.78
N PRO A 86 3.95 -10.33 -4.30
CA PRO A 86 4.28 -10.33 -5.72
C PRO A 86 3.05 -10.71 -6.56
N ARG A 87 2.74 -9.87 -7.56
CA ARG A 87 1.53 -9.97 -8.40
C ARG A 87 0.20 -10.13 -7.65
N ASN A 88 0.18 -9.83 -6.35
CA ASN A 88 -0.95 -10.05 -5.45
C ASN A 88 -1.40 -11.51 -5.30
N PHE A 89 -0.51 -12.49 -5.50
CA PHE A 89 -0.78 -13.88 -5.17
C PHE A 89 -0.64 -14.08 -3.66
N VAL A 90 -1.76 -14.06 -2.94
CA VAL A 90 -1.81 -14.16 -1.48
C VAL A 90 -1.81 -15.62 -1.05
N GLY A 91 -1.03 -15.92 -0.01
CA GLY A 91 -0.94 -17.22 0.67
C GLY A 91 0.13 -17.16 1.76
N ASN A 92 0.39 -18.27 2.43
CA ASN A 92 1.41 -18.43 3.46
C ASN A 92 1.33 -17.38 4.60
N LEU A 93 0.11 -16.99 4.98
CA LEU A 93 -0.12 -15.97 6.00
C LEU A 93 0.41 -16.39 7.39
N ALA A 94 0.38 -17.69 7.69
CA ALA A 94 1.02 -18.25 8.87
C ALA A 94 2.54 -17.98 8.90
N SER A 95 3.23 -18.10 7.76
CA SER A 95 4.65 -17.74 7.64
C SER A 95 4.87 -16.25 7.85
N LEU A 96 4.04 -15.37 7.27
CA LEU A 96 4.12 -13.93 7.56
C LEU A 96 4.03 -13.67 9.08
N ARG A 97 3.08 -14.30 9.76
CA ARG A 97 2.92 -14.13 11.21
C ARG A 97 4.15 -14.65 11.97
N LYS A 98 4.65 -15.85 11.62
CA LYS A 98 5.86 -16.47 12.19
C LYS A 98 7.09 -15.56 12.09
N TYR A 99 7.25 -14.84 10.99
CA TYR A 99 8.38 -13.92 10.77
C TYR A 99 8.16 -12.51 11.33
N GLY A 100 7.06 -12.27 12.05
CA GLY A 100 6.83 -11.02 12.78
C GLY A 100 6.21 -9.91 11.95
N PHE A 101 5.66 -10.21 10.78
CA PHE A 101 4.83 -9.25 10.05
C PHE A 101 3.55 -8.96 10.84
N THR A 102 3.06 -7.73 10.72
CA THR A 102 1.83 -7.27 11.37
C THR A 102 0.74 -6.92 10.35
N ALA A 103 1.12 -6.69 9.09
CA ALA A 103 0.18 -6.28 8.05
C ALA A 103 0.62 -6.69 6.65
N TYR A 104 -0.35 -6.78 5.75
CA TYR A 104 -0.10 -6.90 4.33
C TYR A 104 -1.11 -6.10 3.50
N ARG A 105 -0.69 -5.77 2.27
CA ARG A 105 -1.58 -5.18 1.27
C ARG A 105 -2.37 -6.29 0.58
N TRP A 106 -3.69 -6.24 0.71
CA TRP A 106 -4.63 -7.18 0.10
C TRP A 106 -4.96 -6.83 -1.35
N HIS A 107 -5.31 -7.84 -2.15
CA HIS A 107 -5.82 -7.64 -3.49
C HIS A 107 -7.31 -7.25 -3.50
N GLY A 108 -7.62 -6.07 -2.97
CA GLY A 108 -8.99 -5.53 -2.96
C GLY A 108 -9.43 -4.88 -4.28
N ARG A 109 -8.62 -4.94 -5.35
CA ARG A 109 -8.75 -4.03 -6.51
C ARG A 109 -8.80 -2.58 -6.01
N HIS A 110 -9.64 -1.74 -6.61
CA HIS A 110 -9.86 -0.32 -6.26
C HIS A 110 -10.74 -0.08 -5.02
N GLN A 111 -10.84 -1.06 -4.11
CA GLN A 111 -11.65 -0.91 -2.90
C GLN A 111 -11.02 0.09 -1.92
N LEU A 112 -11.89 0.95 -1.39
CA LEU A 112 -11.65 1.75 -0.20
C LEU A 112 -12.29 1.06 0.99
N GLY A 113 -11.59 1.02 2.11
CA GLY A 113 -12.09 0.39 3.33
C GLY A 113 -11.16 0.61 4.50
N MET A 114 -11.62 0.25 5.69
CA MET A 114 -10.74 0.20 6.86
C MET A 114 -9.92 -1.10 6.83
N PRO A 115 -8.67 -1.08 7.33
CA PRO A 115 -7.93 -2.31 7.58
C PRO A 115 -8.73 -3.24 8.49
N GLN A 116 -8.63 -4.53 8.25
CA GLN A 116 -9.31 -5.56 9.04
C GLN A 116 -8.29 -6.61 9.50
N ARG A 117 -8.47 -7.18 10.68
CA ARG A 117 -7.66 -8.33 11.10
C ARG A 117 -8.17 -9.59 10.41
N ASP A 118 -7.24 -10.41 9.92
CA ASP A 118 -7.55 -11.77 9.46
C ASP A 118 -7.44 -12.79 10.60
N GLU A 119 -7.67 -14.05 10.27
CA GLU A 119 -7.63 -15.18 11.21
C GLU A 119 -6.25 -15.46 11.82
N HIS A 120 -5.17 -14.95 11.20
CA HIS A 120 -3.81 -15.03 11.73
C HIS A 120 -3.43 -13.81 12.57
N GLY A 121 -4.36 -12.87 12.76
CA GLY A 121 -4.16 -11.62 13.49
C GLY A 121 -3.40 -10.55 12.70
N LEU A 122 -3.17 -10.75 11.41
CA LEU A 122 -2.52 -9.77 10.52
C LEU A 122 -3.53 -8.72 10.07
N TRP A 123 -3.09 -7.46 9.99
CA TRP A 123 -3.89 -6.40 9.40
C TRP A 123 -3.87 -6.48 7.87
N ARG A 124 -5.05 -6.76 7.32
CA ARG A 124 -5.36 -6.73 5.90
C ARG A 124 -5.69 -5.31 5.47
N ILE A 125 -4.76 -4.66 4.78
CA ILE A 125 -4.94 -3.29 4.25
C ILE A 125 -5.52 -3.37 2.83
N PRO A 126 -6.60 -2.64 2.49
CA PRO A 126 -7.14 -2.61 1.13
C PRO A 126 -6.08 -2.22 0.08
N GLY A 127 -6.10 -2.89 -1.07
CA GLY A 127 -5.09 -2.70 -2.13
C GLY A 127 -5.10 -1.34 -2.79
N GLY A 128 -6.26 -0.67 -2.76
CA GLY A 128 -6.46 0.69 -3.21
C GLY A 128 -6.20 0.89 -4.71
N VAL A 129 -5.70 2.06 -5.09
CA VAL A 129 -5.71 2.53 -6.48
C VAL A 129 -4.29 2.61 -7.02
N TYR A 130 -4.10 2.11 -8.25
CA TYR A 130 -2.85 2.30 -8.97
C TYR A 130 -2.69 3.78 -9.30
N TRP A 131 -1.58 4.40 -8.91
CA TRP A 131 -1.39 5.84 -9.08
C TRP A 131 -1.13 6.20 -10.54
N GLU A 132 -0.48 5.32 -11.30
CA GLU A 132 -0.03 5.64 -12.66
C GLU A 132 -1.19 5.89 -13.62
N LYS A 133 -0.99 6.86 -14.51
CA LYS A 133 -1.97 7.28 -15.50
C LYS A 133 -2.30 6.14 -16.45
N LEU A 134 -3.60 5.85 -16.56
CA LEU A 134 -4.10 4.87 -17.51
C LEU A 134 -3.92 5.34 -18.95
N GLU A 135 -3.68 4.38 -19.85
CA GLU A 135 -3.64 4.61 -21.28
C GLU A 135 -4.96 5.23 -21.78
N GLY A 136 -4.90 6.17 -22.71
CA GLY A 136 -6.06 6.89 -23.25
C GLY A 136 -6.63 8.00 -22.34
N TRP A 137 -6.16 8.14 -21.10
CA TRP A 137 -6.55 9.24 -20.22
C TRP A 137 -5.61 10.44 -20.34
N SER A 138 -6.18 11.65 -20.35
CA SER A 138 -5.39 12.88 -20.17
C SER A 138 -4.92 13.00 -18.72
N THR A 139 -3.76 13.62 -18.51
CA THR A 139 -3.20 13.85 -17.17
C THR A 139 -4.21 14.56 -16.26
N ALA A 140 -4.86 15.60 -16.77
CA ALA A 140 -5.87 16.35 -16.01
C ALA A 140 -7.08 15.50 -15.62
N ALA A 141 -7.56 14.62 -16.50
CA ALA A 141 -8.67 13.71 -16.17
C ALA A 141 -8.27 12.69 -15.11
N TRP A 142 -7.05 12.17 -15.21
CA TRP A 142 -6.54 11.20 -14.26
C TRP A 142 -6.29 11.78 -12.87
N VAL A 143 -5.66 12.96 -12.80
CA VAL A 143 -5.51 13.71 -11.53
C VAL A 143 -6.88 13.98 -10.91
N ARG A 144 -7.89 14.39 -11.69
CA ARG A 144 -9.26 14.54 -11.17
C ARG A 144 -9.82 13.23 -10.59
N ALA A 145 -9.57 12.08 -11.22
CA ALA A 145 -10.01 10.79 -10.70
C ALA A 145 -9.34 10.46 -9.36
N LEU A 146 -8.02 10.64 -9.24
CA LEU A 146 -7.29 10.43 -7.98
C LEU A 146 -7.77 11.36 -6.86
N ARG A 147 -8.06 12.62 -7.18
CA ARG A 147 -8.68 13.57 -6.22
C ARG A 147 -10.04 13.06 -5.73
N ARG A 148 -10.86 12.49 -6.62
CA ARG A 148 -12.13 11.87 -6.20
C ARG A 148 -11.96 10.64 -5.31
N CYS A 149 -10.88 9.88 -5.47
CA CYS A 149 -10.54 8.81 -4.53
C CYS A 149 -10.22 9.37 -3.13
N ILE A 150 -9.47 10.48 -3.05
CA ILE A 150 -9.18 11.17 -1.78
C ILE A 150 -10.46 11.71 -1.15
N ASP A 151 -11.30 12.39 -1.94
CA ASP A 151 -12.61 12.89 -1.48
C ASP A 151 -13.44 11.76 -0.89
N ARG A 152 -13.52 10.62 -1.60
CA ARG A 152 -14.30 9.48 -1.13
C ARG A 152 -13.74 8.91 0.17
N ALA A 153 -12.42 8.83 0.32
CA ALA A 153 -11.80 8.39 1.57
C ALA A 153 -12.16 9.33 2.74
N LEU A 154 -12.11 10.65 2.51
CA LEU A 154 -12.53 11.67 3.49
C LEU A 154 -14.02 11.59 3.85
N GLU A 155 -14.89 11.40 2.86
CA GLU A 155 -16.34 11.29 3.04
C GLU A 155 -16.73 10.06 3.85
N THR A 156 -16.04 8.94 3.61
CA THR A 156 -16.39 7.64 4.17
C THR A 156 -15.59 7.30 5.43
N GLY A 157 -14.50 8.02 5.71
CA GLY A 157 -13.58 7.70 6.79
C GLY A 157 -12.87 6.37 6.55
N THR A 158 -12.39 6.14 5.32
CA THR A 158 -11.75 4.89 4.91
C THR A 158 -10.29 5.10 4.49
N THR A 159 -9.52 4.02 4.39
CA THR A 159 -8.16 4.06 3.88
C THR A 159 -8.15 4.01 2.34
N LEU A 160 -7.44 4.96 1.74
CA LEU A 160 -6.99 4.91 0.35
C LEU A 160 -5.50 4.55 0.32
N HIS A 161 -5.15 3.38 -0.20
CA HIS A 161 -3.77 3.02 -0.48
C HIS A 161 -3.45 3.35 -1.95
N LEU A 162 -2.45 4.18 -2.19
CA LEU A 162 -1.97 4.46 -3.54
C LEU A 162 -0.63 3.76 -3.76
N TRP A 163 -0.46 3.14 -4.92
CA TRP A 163 0.74 2.38 -5.23
C TRP A 163 1.21 2.62 -6.67
N PHE A 164 2.51 2.48 -6.90
CA PHE A 164 3.15 2.69 -8.20
C PHE A 164 4.44 1.88 -8.30
N HIS A 165 5.02 1.79 -9.49
CA HIS A 165 6.35 1.24 -9.72
C HIS A 165 7.35 2.37 -10.00
N PRO A 166 8.60 2.29 -9.51
CA PRO A 166 9.64 3.28 -9.83
C PRO A 166 9.94 3.38 -11.33
N SER A 167 9.60 2.37 -12.12
CA SER A 167 9.72 2.34 -13.59
C SER A 167 8.57 3.04 -14.32
N CYS A 168 7.75 3.84 -13.62
CA CYS A 168 6.62 4.54 -14.21
C CYS A 168 7.06 5.64 -15.18
N GLU A 169 6.16 6.04 -16.08
CA GLU A 169 6.45 7.12 -17.02
C GLU A 169 6.71 8.45 -16.32
N ARG A 170 7.58 9.27 -16.93
CA ARG A 170 8.00 10.58 -16.41
C ARG A 170 6.83 11.50 -16.05
N VAL A 171 5.74 11.48 -16.82
CA VAL A 171 4.52 12.26 -16.55
C VAL A 171 3.91 11.94 -15.17
N ASN A 172 4.06 10.71 -14.69
CA ASN A 172 3.53 10.33 -13.37
C ASN A 172 4.31 11.01 -12.25
N VAL A 173 5.64 11.04 -12.36
CA VAL A 173 6.53 11.62 -11.35
C VAL A 173 6.50 13.15 -11.40
N GLU A 174 6.42 13.75 -12.59
CA GLU A 174 6.52 15.20 -12.77
C GLU A 174 5.17 15.93 -12.64
N GLU A 175 4.05 15.28 -12.98
CA GLU A 175 2.75 15.95 -13.01
C GLU A 175 1.72 15.26 -12.09
N VAL A 176 1.51 13.96 -12.26
CA VAL A 176 0.42 13.25 -11.56
C VAL A 176 0.67 13.18 -10.05
N PHE A 177 1.90 12.84 -9.63
CA PHE A 177 2.26 12.68 -8.22
C PHE A 177 2.21 14.02 -7.49
N PRO A 178 2.89 15.09 -7.97
CA PRO A 178 2.83 16.39 -7.31
C PRO A 178 1.38 16.90 -7.20
N ALA A 179 0.61 16.86 -8.29
CA ALA A 179 -0.76 17.39 -8.29
C ALA A 179 -1.73 16.62 -7.37
N THR A 180 -1.46 15.34 -7.11
CA THR A 180 -2.24 14.50 -6.20
C THR A 180 -1.78 14.71 -4.75
N LEU A 181 -0.48 14.82 -4.49
CA LEU A 181 0.08 15.10 -3.17
C LEU A 181 -0.26 16.52 -2.69
N GLU A 182 -0.21 17.52 -3.57
CA GLU A 182 -0.65 18.89 -3.30
C GLU A 182 -2.12 18.91 -2.87
N TYR A 183 -2.97 18.15 -3.58
CA TYR A 183 -4.37 18.05 -3.20
C TYR A 183 -4.56 17.38 -1.83
N ALA A 184 -3.84 16.29 -1.56
CA ALA A 184 -3.84 15.67 -0.23
C ALA A 184 -3.34 16.64 0.86
N ALA A 185 -2.37 17.50 0.53
CA ALA A 185 -1.81 18.49 1.45
C ALA A 185 -2.86 19.53 1.90
N LEU A 186 -3.79 19.92 1.01
CA LEU A 186 -4.89 20.85 1.32
C LEU A 186 -5.89 20.29 2.34
N HIS A 187 -5.87 18.98 2.59
CA HIS A 187 -6.81 18.31 3.49
C HIS A 187 -6.13 17.72 4.73
N ARG A 188 -4.89 18.13 5.05
CA ARG A 188 -4.09 17.55 6.15
C ARG A 188 -4.67 17.73 7.55
N ASP A 189 -5.61 18.67 7.72
CA ASP A 189 -6.40 18.84 8.94
C ASP A 189 -7.36 17.66 9.19
N ARG A 190 -7.73 16.94 8.13
CA ARG A 190 -8.72 15.85 8.16
C ARG A 190 -8.21 14.55 7.53
N LEU A 191 -7.04 14.59 6.88
CA LEU A 191 -6.41 13.47 6.18
C LEU A 191 -5.06 13.14 6.83
N GLN A 192 -4.97 11.93 7.36
CA GLN A 192 -3.70 11.35 7.77
C GLN A 192 -3.03 10.69 6.55
N ILE A 193 -1.74 10.98 6.35
CA ILE A 193 -0.90 10.29 5.36
C ILE A 193 0.12 9.49 6.15
N LEU A 194 0.00 8.17 6.08
CA LEU A 194 0.73 7.22 6.92
C LEU A 194 1.42 6.16 6.07
N THR A 195 2.50 5.58 6.60
CA THR A 195 3.04 4.32 6.12
C THR A 195 2.07 3.17 6.48
N MET A 196 2.27 1.97 5.90
CA MET A 196 1.45 0.81 6.28
C MET A 196 1.62 0.47 7.76
N ARG A 197 2.85 0.58 8.28
CA ARG A 197 3.16 0.37 9.69
C ARG A 197 2.53 1.42 10.60
N ASP A 198 2.60 2.69 10.23
CA ASP A 198 2.02 3.74 11.08
C ASP A 198 0.50 3.71 11.05
N LEU A 199 -0.11 3.33 9.92
CA LEU A 199 -1.54 3.03 9.85
C LEU A 199 -1.91 1.91 10.84
N VAL A 200 -1.16 0.81 10.86
CA VAL A 200 -1.41 -0.29 11.78
C VAL A 200 -1.25 0.14 13.24
N ARG A 201 -0.22 0.93 13.56
CA ARG A 201 -0.01 1.46 14.91
C ARG A 201 -1.17 2.36 15.35
N ALA A 202 -1.66 3.24 14.48
CA ALA A 202 -2.82 4.07 14.76
C ALA A 202 -4.07 3.22 15.04
N MET A 203 -4.30 2.19 14.22
CA MET A 203 -5.40 1.23 14.41
C MET A 203 -5.29 0.45 15.73
N GLU A 204 -4.07 0.11 16.17
CA GLU A 204 -3.83 -0.63 17.41
C GLU A 204 -3.95 0.24 18.66
N ASN A 205 -3.55 1.51 18.58
CA ASN A 205 -3.63 2.46 19.69
C ASN A 205 -5.05 2.99 19.93
N GLY A 206 -6.03 2.59 19.11
CA GLY A 206 -7.38 3.14 19.17
C GLY A 206 -7.42 4.63 18.82
N GLU A 207 -6.44 5.13 18.06
CA GLU A 207 -6.54 6.45 17.45
C GLU A 207 -7.66 6.38 16.41
N GLU A 208 -8.88 6.69 16.84
CA GLU A 208 -10.02 6.81 15.93
C GLU A 208 -9.68 7.81 14.83
N ALA A 209 -9.95 7.43 13.57
CA ALA A 209 -9.98 8.37 12.48
C ALA A 209 -10.87 9.56 12.88
N PRO A 210 -10.48 10.82 12.58
CA PRO A 210 -11.16 12.00 13.10
C PRO A 210 -12.67 11.89 12.91
N SER A 211 -13.38 11.85 14.04
CA SER A 211 -14.81 11.58 14.10
C SER A 211 -15.60 12.51 13.17
N ARG A 212 -16.62 11.95 12.51
CA ARG A 212 -17.58 12.71 11.70
C ARG A 212 -18.12 13.87 12.53
N GLY A 213 -17.87 15.10 12.10
CA GLY A 213 -18.63 16.25 12.55
C GLY A 213 -20.11 15.94 12.41
N ARG A 214 -20.79 15.79 13.56
CA ARG A 214 -22.24 15.60 13.63
C ARG A 214 -22.88 16.74 12.84
N ARG A 215 -23.49 16.45 11.69
CA ARG A 215 -24.47 17.36 11.10
C ARG A 215 -25.60 17.48 12.11
N ALA A 216 -25.70 18.64 12.77
CA ALA A 216 -26.88 19.01 13.53
C ALA A 216 -28.09 18.92 12.59
N SER A 217 -28.98 17.96 12.81
CA SER A 217 -30.27 17.93 12.14
C SER A 217 -31.15 18.98 12.80
N ALA A 218 -31.23 20.15 12.16
CA ALA A 218 -32.26 21.12 12.48
C ALA A 218 -33.61 20.52 12.03
N ARG A 219 -34.33 19.88 12.95
CA ARG A 219 -35.75 19.60 12.77
C ARG A 219 -36.50 20.93 12.76
N ARG A 220 -36.86 21.41 11.57
CA ARG A 220 -37.88 22.45 11.42
C ARG A 220 -39.24 21.81 11.63
N SER A 221 -39.86 22.12 12.77
CA SER A 221 -41.26 21.83 13.06
C SER A 221 -42.14 22.67 12.14
N ALA A 222 -42.83 22.03 11.20
CA ALA A 222 -43.95 22.66 10.50
C ALA A 222 -45.20 22.45 11.35
N ARG A 223 -45.69 23.52 12.00
CA ARG A 223 -47.06 23.58 12.52
C ARG A 223 -47.99 23.74 11.32
N LEU A 224 -48.85 22.76 11.09
CA LEU A 224 -50.05 22.94 10.27
C LEU A 224 -51.06 23.73 11.10
N ALA A 225 -51.40 24.91 10.62
CA ALA A 225 -52.58 25.65 11.05
C ALA A 225 -53.82 24.90 10.55
N GLN A 226 -54.70 24.53 11.46
CA GLN A 226 -56.11 24.33 11.18
C GLN A 226 -56.80 25.58 11.69
N ASP A 227 -57.46 26.32 10.80
CA ASP A 227 -58.50 27.28 11.17
C ASP A 227 -59.86 26.73 10.68
N PRO A 228 -60.96 27.03 11.38
CA PRO A 228 -62.25 26.40 11.15
C PRO A 228 -63.16 27.21 10.21
N GLN A 229 -64.07 26.45 9.58
CA GLN A 229 -65.21 26.80 8.72
C GLN A 229 -64.95 26.89 7.21
#